data_AF-A0A2N6ATV6-F1
#
_entry.id   AF-A0A2N6ATV6-F1
#
_cell.length_a   1.000
_cell.length_b   1.000
_cell.length_c   1.000
_cell.angle_alpha   90.00
_cell.angle_beta   90.00
_cell.angle_gamma   90.00
#
_symmetry.space_group_name_H-M   'P 1'
#
loop_
_entity.id
_entity.type
_entity.pdbx_description
1 polymer ?
#
loop_
_entity_poly.entity_id
_entity_poly.type
_entity_poly.pdbx_seq_one_letter_code
_entity_poly.pdbx_strand_id
1 'polypeptide(L)' 'AADKLRAKGCDWILANDVSIPGVMGGTHNHVHLLNAEGTESWPEMSKKQVAERLADKLAGHLAPPGGSA' A
#
# COMPACT_ATOMS: atom_id res chain seq x y z
N ALA A 1 14.20 2.14 0.34
CA ALA A 1 12.89 1.48 0.19
C ALA A 1 13.06 -0.01 -0.07
N ALA A 2 13.64 -0.37 -1.23
CA ALA A 2 13.92 -1.75 -1.62
C ALA A 2 14.73 -2.56 -0.58
N ASP A 3 15.74 -1.97 0.06
CA ASP A 3 16.49 -2.68 1.12
C ASP A 3 15.64 -3.06 2.33
N LYS A 4 14.64 -2.24 2.68
CA LYS A 4 13.71 -2.54 3.79
C LYS A 4 12.74 -3.66 3.41
N LEU A 5 12.28 -3.71 2.15
CA LEU A 5 11.43 -4.80 1.64
C LEU A 5 12.19 -6.13 1.72
N ARG A 6 13.41 -6.16 1.17
CA ARG A 6 14.27 -7.33 1.16
C ARG A 6 14.66 -7.80 2.55
N ALA A 7 15.04 -6.89 3.46
CA ALA A 7 15.40 -7.24 4.82
C ALA A 7 14.22 -7.82 5.63
N LYS A 8 12.98 -7.43 5.30
CA LYS A 8 11.76 -7.90 5.96
C LYS A 8 11.13 -9.11 5.30
N GLY A 9 11.56 -9.48 4.09
CA GLY A 9 10.94 -10.55 3.30
C GLY A 9 9.48 -10.27 2.95
N CYS A 10 9.11 -8.99 2.83
CA CYS A 10 7.76 -8.58 2.47
C CYS A 10 7.70 -8.20 0.99
N ASP A 11 6.64 -8.62 0.30
CA ASP A 11 6.38 -8.18 -1.07
C ASP A 11 6.13 -6.68 -1.12
N TRP A 12 5.29 -6.19 -0.20
CA TRP A 12 4.89 -4.78 -0.11
C TRP A 12 5.13 -4.16 1.28
N ILE A 13 5.35 -2.86 1.30
CA ILE A 13 5.30 -2.00 2.51
C ILE A 13 4.33 -0.87 2.22
N LEU A 14 3.31 -0.72 3.06
CA LEU A 14 2.46 0.46 3.06
C LEU A 14 3.02 1.47 4.07
N ALA A 15 3.48 2.62 3.59
CA ALA A 15 4.04 3.69 4.40
C ALA A 15 3.05 4.85 4.50
N ASN A 16 2.69 5.24 5.73
CA ASN A 16 1.91 6.45 5.98
C ASN A 16 2.82 7.66 5.93
N ASP A 17 2.41 8.73 5.25
CA ASP A 17 3.06 10.02 5.37
C ASP A 17 2.66 10.67 6.71
N VAL A 18 3.59 10.68 7.65
CA VAL A 18 3.40 11.25 8.99
C VAL A 18 3.90 12.69 9.10
N SER A 19 4.32 13.31 7.99
CA SER A 19 4.69 14.73 7.98
C SER A 19 3.49 15.65 8.22
N ILE A 20 2.27 15.14 7.98
CA ILE A 20 1.02 15.85 8.19
C ILE A 20 0.48 15.56 9.61
N PRO A 21 0.19 16.59 10.42
CA PRO A 21 -0.42 16.43 11.73
C PRO A 21 -1.78 15.71 11.65
N GLY A 22 -2.09 14.85 12.62
CA GLY A 22 -3.38 14.17 12.71
C GLY A 22 -3.50 12.85 11.95
N VAL A 23 -2.46 12.40 11.24
CA VAL A 23 -2.45 11.10 10.55
C VAL A 23 -2.51 9.92 11.53
N MET A 24 -1.79 10.03 12.65
CA MET A 24 -1.85 9.07 13.77
C MET A 24 -3.13 9.31 14.59
N GLY A 25 -4.22 8.68 14.19
CA GLY A 25 -5.54 8.76 14.86
C GLY A 25 -6.64 9.40 14.01
N GLY A 26 -6.29 10.04 12.89
CA GLY A 26 -7.25 10.62 11.95
C GLY A 26 -7.94 9.61 11.04
N THR A 27 -8.92 10.07 10.27
CA THR A 27 -9.69 9.26 9.32
C THR A 27 -9.12 9.27 7.91
N HIS A 28 -8.19 10.19 7.61
CA HIS A 28 -7.56 10.39 6.31
C HIS A 28 -6.05 10.19 6.40
N ASN A 29 -5.45 9.81 5.27
CA ASN A 29 -4.05 9.46 5.18
C ASN A 29 -3.52 9.69 3.77
N HIS A 30 -2.25 10.06 3.66
CA HIS A 30 -1.48 10.02 2.42
C HIS A 30 -0.56 8.81 2.55
N VAL A 31 -0.60 7.89 1.58
CA VAL A 31 0.14 6.63 1.70
C VAL A 31 1.00 6.37 0.48
N HIS A 32 2.14 5.74 0.72
CA HIS A 32 3.01 5.23 -0.32
C HIS A 32 3.04 3.70 -0.22
N LEU A 33 2.73 3.01 -1.32
CA LEU A 33 2.91 1.57 -1.44
C LEU A 33 4.26 1.30 -2.09
N LEU A 34 5.15 0.63 -1.36
CA LEU A 34 6.46 0.24 -1.84
C LEU A 34 6.40 -1.25 -2.19
N ASN A 35 6.87 -1.62 -3.37
CA ASN A 35 7.00 -3.01 -3.82
C ASN A 35 8.35 -3.23 -4.52
N ALA A 36 8.58 -4.41 -5.08
CA ALA A 36 9.80 -4.74 -5.80
C ALA A 36 10.04 -3.87 -7.07
N GLU A 37 8.96 -3.34 -7.66
CA GLU A 37 9.01 -2.54 -8.89
C GLU A 37 9.27 -1.04 -8.60
N GLY A 38 8.89 -0.57 -7.41
CA GLY A 38 9.10 0.83 -7.04
C GLY A 38 8.19 1.32 -5.92
N THR A 39 7.81 2.58 -5.99
CA THR A 39 6.93 3.24 -5.01
C THR A 39 5.77 3.89 -5.74
N GLU A 40 4.55 3.54 -5.34
CA GLU A 40 3.31 4.13 -5.80
C GLU A 40 2.76 5.07 -4.72
N SER A 41 2.54 6.34 -5.05
CA SER A 41 1.97 7.32 -4.12
C SER A 41 0.46 7.40 -4.31
N TRP A 42 -0.29 7.27 -3.22
CA TRP A 42 -1.72 7.49 -3.20
C TRP A 42 -2.00 8.88 -2.61
N PRO A 43 -2.92 9.65 -3.21
CA PRO A 43 -3.29 10.97 -2.72
C PRO A 43 -3.97 10.86 -1.34
N GLU A 44 -4.41 11.99 -0.79
CA GLU A 44 -5.22 11.98 0.42
C GLU A 44 -6.46 11.10 0.23
N MET A 45 -6.56 10.07 1.07
CA MET A 45 -7.66 9.12 1.04
C MET A 45 -8.10 8.84 2.47
N SER A 46 -9.39 8.57 2.65
CA SER A 46 -9.85 8.01 3.91
C SER A 46 -9.21 6.65 4.16
N LYS A 47 -9.03 6.26 5.42
CA LYS A 47 -8.54 4.93 5.80
C LYS A 47 -9.37 3.79 5.18
N LYS A 48 -10.67 4.01 4.98
CA LYS A 48 -11.55 3.08 4.30
C LYS A 48 -11.18 2.94 2.82
N GLN A 49 -11.02 4.05 2.10
CA GLN A 49 -10.60 4.02 0.69
C GLN A 49 -9.20 3.42 0.51
N VAL A 50 -8.27 3.68 1.45
CA VAL A 50 -6.95 3.04 1.47
C VAL A 50 -7.10 1.52 1.64
N ALA A 51 -7.96 1.05 2.54
CA ALA A 51 -8.19 -0.37 2.75
C ALA A 51 -8.84 -1.05 1.53
N GLU A 52 -9.84 -0.43 0.92
CA GLU A 52 -10.49 -0.93 -0.29
C GLU A 52 -9.49 -1.06 -1.44
N ARG A 53 -8.73 0.00 -1.71
CA ARG A 53 -7.69 -0.01 -2.76
C ARG A 53 -6.60 -1.05 -2.49
N LEU A 54 -6.20 -1.22 -1.23
CA LEU A 54 -5.20 -2.22 -0.85
C LEU A 54 -5.74 -3.65 -1.07
N ALA A 55 -6.98 -3.92 -0.69
CA ALA A 55 -7.62 -5.22 -0.87
C ALA A 55 -7.72 -5.59 -2.35
N ASP A 56 -8.13 -4.66 -3.22
CA ASP A 56 -8.22 -4.88 -4.67
C ASP A 56 -6.86 -5.23 -5.26
N LYS A 57 -5.80 -4.50 -4.86
CA LYS A 57 -4.44 -4.81 -5.31
C LYS A 57 -3.98 -6.18 -4.81
N LEU A 58 -4.21 -6.50 -3.52
CA LEU A 58 -3.85 -7.81 -2.96
C LEU A 58 -4.56 -8.95 -3.71
N ALA A 59 -5.85 -8.78 -4.02
CA ALA A 59 -6.61 -9.77 -4.78
C ALA A 59 -5.99 -9.99 -6.17
N GLY A 60 -5.63 -8.93 -6.89
CA GLY A 60 -4.92 -9.04 -8.16
C GLY A 60 -3.54 -9.68 -8.06
N HIS A 61 -2.83 -9.45 -6.95
CA HIS A 61 -1.48 -10.00 -6.73
C HIS A 61 -1.50 -11.49 -6.36
N LEU A 62 -2.51 -11.92 -5.60
CA LEU A 62 -2.68 -13.31 -5.16
C LEU A 62 -3.47 -14.16 -6.16
N ALA A 63 -4.11 -13.54 -7.15
CA ALA A 63 -4.81 -14.26 -8.19
C ALA A 63 -3.84 -15.22 -8.91
N PRO A 64 -4.23 -16.49 -9.14
CA PRO A 64 -3.38 -17.42 -9.86
C PRO A 64 -3.11 -16.88 -11.27
N PRO A 65 -1.89 -17.08 -11.80
CA PRO A 65 -1.61 -16.73 -13.19
C PRO A 65 -2.47 -17.62 -14.09
N GLY A 66 -3.56 -17.07 -14.65
CA GLY A 66 -4.42 -17.77 -15.61
C GLY A 66 -5.90 -17.92 -15.24
N GLY A 67 -6.49 -16.97 -14.50
CA GLY A 67 -7.96 -16.87 -14.39
C GLY A 67 -8.61 -16.42 -15.70
N SER A 68 -8.53 -17.23 -16.76
CA SER A 68 -9.52 -17.20 -17.83
C SER A 68 -10.77 -17.90 -17.33
N ALA A 69 -11.89 -17.18 -17.30
CA ALA A 69 -13.20 -17.81 -17.38
C ALA A 69 -13.38 -18.52 -18.72
#